data_AF-A0A7C5NGP4-F1
#
_entry.id   AF-A0A7C5NGP4-F1
#
_cell.length_a   1.000
_cell.length_b   1.000
_cell.length_c   1.000
_cell.angle_alpha   90.00
_cell.angle_beta   90.00
_cell.angle_gamma   90.00
#
_symmetry.space_group_name_H-M   'P 1'
#
loop_
_entity.id
_entity.type
_entity.pdbx_description
1 polymer ?
#
loop_
_entity_poly.entity_id
_entity_poly.type
_entity_poly.pdbx_seq_one_letter_code
_entity_poly.pdbx_strand_id
1 'polypeptide(L)'
;MAISFALRPDISRRVRDAVEEERLRLLPLPELPFPCEERVTVRVGKTPYVRFDLNDYSVPPMHVRRELEVLASTERLRIVRGPEVLAEHPRSYDRGLRVEDPAHLEAIIEQKTAGRQHRATERLTTLVPSSEAFLIRCAERGQNLGSMTAPRRPTRAEAHASASAGAA
;
A
#
# COMPACT_ATOMS: atom_id res chain seq x y z
N MET A 1 -20.81 -50.89 -30.54
CA MET A 1 -19.49 -50.96 -29.88
C MET A 1 -19.72 -50.92 -28.38
N ALA A 2 -19.61 -52.06 -27.70
CA ALA A 2 -19.76 -52.15 -26.26
C ALA A 2 -18.43 -51.79 -25.60
N ILE A 3 -18.40 -50.70 -24.82
CA ILE A 3 -17.27 -50.41 -23.95
C ILE A 3 -17.47 -51.24 -22.69
N SER A 4 -16.86 -52.42 -22.67
CA SER A 4 -16.79 -53.28 -21.49
C SER A 4 -15.87 -52.64 -20.45
N PHE A 5 -16.46 -51.92 -19.48
CA PHE A 5 -15.76 -51.48 -18.28
C PHE A 5 -15.86 -52.57 -17.20
N ALA A 6 -15.04 -53.60 -17.32
CA ALA A 6 -14.84 -54.60 -16.28
C ALA A 6 -13.42 -54.44 -15.69
N LEU A 7 -13.16 -53.29 -15.08
CA LEU A 7 -11.91 -53.10 -14.34
C LEU A 7 -12.10 -53.69 -12.93
N ARG A 8 -11.83 -54.98 -12.76
CA ARG A 8 -11.48 -55.50 -11.42
C ARG A 8 -10.15 -54.83 -11.05
N PRO A 9 -10.07 -54.08 -9.93
CA PRO A 9 -8.78 -53.53 -9.50
C PRO A 9 -7.82 -54.69 -9.22
N ASP A 10 -6.72 -54.71 -9.94
CA ASP A 10 -5.65 -55.68 -9.73
C ASP A 10 -4.93 -55.34 -8.42
N ILE A 11 -5.38 -55.97 -7.33
CA ILE A 11 -4.84 -55.78 -5.98
C ILE A 11 -3.38 -56.25 -5.83
N SER A 12 -2.83 -56.94 -6.83
CA SER A 12 -1.43 -57.40 -6.83
C SER A 12 -0.46 -56.35 -7.37
N ARG A 13 -0.99 -55.33 -8.06
CA ARG A 13 -0.19 -54.33 -8.75
C ARG A 13 0.06 -53.10 -7.87
N ARG A 14 1.30 -52.60 -7.86
CA ARG A 14 1.63 -51.36 -7.13
C ARG A 14 1.20 -50.15 -7.95
N VAL A 15 0.66 -49.15 -7.27
CA VAL A 15 0.24 -47.86 -7.87
C VAL A 15 1.40 -47.21 -8.64
N ARG A 16 2.63 -47.31 -8.12
CA ARG A 16 3.85 -46.84 -8.80
C ARG A 16 3.98 -47.40 -10.23
N ASP A 17 3.85 -48.70 -10.39
CA ASP A 17 4.16 -49.39 -11.66
C ASP A 17 3.12 -49.01 -12.73
N ALA A 18 1.86 -48.86 -12.33
CA ALA A 18 0.80 -48.35 -13.20
C ALA A 18 1.04 -46.89 -13.62
N VAL A 19 1.47 -46.04 -12.68
CA VAL A 19 1.77 -44.62 -12.97
C VAL A 19 2.97 -44.49 -13.92
N GLU A 20 4.01 -45.31 -13.78
CA GLU A 20 5.18 -45.27 -14.67
C GLU A 20 4.83 -45.66 -16.12
N GLU A 21 3.98 -46.67 -16.29
CA GLU A 21 3.48 -47.07 -17.62
C GLU A 21 2.57 -46.01 -18.25
N GLU A 22 1.68 -45.41 -17.45
CA GLU A 22 0.78 -44.35 -17.91
C GLU A 22 1.56 -43.06 -18.24
N ARG A 23 2.65 -42.77 -17.51
CA ARG A 23 3.44 -41.55 -17.66
C ARG A 23 3.98 -41.34 -19.08
N LEU A 24 4.27 -42.42 -19.81
CA LEU A 24 4.71 -42.36 -21.22
C LEU A 24 3.60 -41.93 -22.19
N ARG A 25 2.34 -42.02 -21.76
CA ARG A 25 1.14 -41.64 -22.53
C ARG A 25 0.58 -40.28 -22.11
N LEU A 26 1.13 -39.67 -21.05
CA LEU A 26 0.69 -38.37 -20.58
C LEU A 26 1.24 -37.25 -21.46
N LEU A 27 0.43 -36.19 -21.61
CA LEU A 27 0.86 -34.96 -22.26
C LEU A 27 1.93 -34.24 -21.42
N PRO A 28 2.85 -33.51 -22.06
CA PRO A 28 3.80 -32.67 -21.34
C PRO A 28 3.06 -31.62 -20.51
N LEU A 29 3.66 -31.24 -19.39
CA LEU A 29 3.12 -30.16 -18.57
C LEU A 29 3.10 -28.87 -19.40
N PRO A 30 2.00 -28.09 -19.36
CA PRO A 30 1.97 -26.79 -20.01
C PRO A 30 3.14 -25.91 -19.54
N GLU A 31 3.73 -25.13 -20.45
CA GLU A 31 4.84 -24.22 -20.14
C GLU A 31 4.42 -23.12 -19.16
N LEU A 32 3.15 -22.71 -19.22
CA LEU A 32 2.56 -21.75 -18.29
C LEU A 32 1.92 -22.49 -17.12
N PRO A 33 2.45 -22.36 -15.89
CA PRO A 33 1.84 -22.96 -14.73
C PRO A 33 0.46 -22.35 -14.48
N PHE A 34 -0.45 -23.17 -13.94
CA PHE A 34 -1.77 -22.69 -13.55
C PHE A 34 -1.63 -21.64 -12.43
N PRO A 35 -2.33 -20.50 -12.50
CA PRO A 35 -2.29 -19.50 -11.46
C PRO A 35 -3.01 -20.03 -10.21
N CYS A 36 -2.25 -20.55 -9.25
CA CYS A 36 -2.76 -21.04 -7.97
C CYS A 36 -2.96 -19.93 -6.93
N GLU A 37 -3.01 -18.67 -7.37
CA GLU A 37 -3.09 -17.52 -6.48
C GLU A 37 -4.55 -17.16 -6.20
N GLU A 38 -4.85 -16.88 -4.94
CA GLU A 38 -6.17 -16.40 -4.53
C GLU A 38 -6.32 -14.94 -4.96
N ARG A 39 -7.36 -14.63 -5.74
CA ARG A 39 -7.64 -13.28 -6.24
C ARG A 39 -8.82 -12.68 -5.50
N VAL A 40 -8.58 -11.57 -4.79
CA VAL A 40 -9.63 -10.87 -4.04
C VAL A 40 -9.62 -9.38 -4.38
N THR A 41 -10.77 -8.87 -4.81
CA THR A 41 -10.97 -7.43 -5.00
C THR A 41 -11.19 -6.77 -3.65
N VAL A 42 -10.38 -5.76 -3.34
CA VAL A 42 -10.37 -5.04 -2.07
C VAL A 42 -10.47 -3.54 -2.31
N ARG A 43 -11.18 -2.85 -1.41
CA ARG A 43 -11.32 -1.39 -1.46
C ARG A 43 -10.38 -0.74 -0.45
N VAL A 44 -9.49 0.12 -0.94
CA VAL A 44 -8.62 0.92 -0.08
C VAL A 44 -9.42 2.11 0.47
N GLY A 45 -9.37 2.31 1.78
CA GLY A 45 -10.05 3.41 2.46
C GLY A 45 -9.31 4.74 2.36
N LYS A 46 -9.49 5.58 3.39
CA LYS A 46 -8.72 6.82 3.57
C LYS A 46 -7.27 6.55 3.99
N THR A 47 -7.05 5.44 4.68
CA THR A 47 -5.73 4.97 5.10
C THR A 47 -5.14 4.05 4.02
N PRO A 48 -3.84 4.12 3.74
CA PRO A 48 -3.17 3.30 2.73
C PRO A 48 -2.91 1.88 3.23
N TYR A 49 -3.97 1.22 3.70
CA TYR A 49 -3.95 -0.16 4.17
C TYR A 49 -5.03 -0.98 3.48
N VAL A 50 -4.67 -2.20 3.13
CA VAL A 50 -5.57 -3.23 2.62
C VAL A 50 -5.64 -4.33 3.65
N ARG A 51 -6.87 -4.75 3.99
CA ARG A 51 -7.06 -5.86 4.91
C ARG A 51 -7.26 -7.16 4.13
N PHE A 52 -6.40 -8.14 4.38
CA PHE A 52 -6.48 -9.48 3.81
C PHE A 52 -6.13 -10.51 4.88
N ASP A 53 -6.90 -11.59 4.98
CA ASP A 53 -6.68 -12.67 5.96
C ASP A 53 -6.53 -12.18 7.43
N LEU A 54 -7.35 -11.21 7.83
CA LEU A 54 -7.29 -10.53 9.14
C LEU A 54 -6.01 -9.74 9.44
N ASN A 55 -5.16 -9.53 8.44
CA ASN A 55 -3.94 -8.73 8.52
C ASN A 55 -4.05 -7.48 7.66
N ASP A 56 -3.36 -6.42 8.07
CA ASP A 56 -3.32 -5.15 7.37
C ASP A 56 -2.00 -5.02 6.60
N TYR A 57 -2.08 -4.88 5.28
CA TYR A 57 -0.93 -4.72 4.39
C TYR A 57 -0.85 -3.28 3.88
N SER A 58 0.35 -2.71 3.88
CA SER A 58 0.58 -1.34 3.40
C SER A 58 0.52 -1.23 1.87
N VAL A 59 0.03 -0.09 1.38
CA VAL A 59 -0.06 0.23 -0.06
C VAL A 59 0.57 1.59 -0.31
N PRO A 60 1.12 1.87 -1.50
CA PRO A 60 1.56 3.22 -1.84
C PRO A 60 0.43 4.25 -1.63
N PRO A 61 0.70 5.39 -0.97
CA PRO A 61 -0.34 6.37 -0.61
C PRO A 61 -1.00 7.04 -1.82
N MET A 62 -0.42 6.92 -3.02
CA MET A 62 -1.01 7.42 -4.28
C MET A 62 -2.27 6.65 -4.70
N HIS A 63 -2.47 5.45 -4.16
CA HIS A 63 -3.55 4.54 -4.54
C HIS A 63 -4.66 4.42 -3.48
N VAL A 64 -4.79 5.40 -2.58
CA VAL A 64 -5.91 5.46 -1.61
C VAL A 64 -7.26 5.73 -2.29
N ARG A 65 -8.36 5.29 -1.65
CA ARG A 65 -9.75 5.43 -2.16
C ARG A 65 -9.99 4.77 -3.53
N ARG A 66 -9.19 3.78 -3.89
CA ARG A 66 -9.33 2.99 -5.13
C ARG A 66 -9.65 1.54 -4.80
N GLU A 67 -10.23 0.85 -5.77
CA GLU A 67 -10.35 -0.62 -5.75
C GLU A 67 -9.09 -1.21 -6.35
N LEU A 68 -8.53 -2.20 -5.67
CA LEU A 68 -7.33 -2.93 -6.03
C LEU A 68 -7.61 -4.43 -5.97
N GLU A 69 -6.74 -5.22 -6.57
CA GLU A 69 -6.80 -6.67 -6.49
C GLU A 69 -5.63 -7.18 -5.65
N VAL A 70 -5.92 -8.11 -4.75
CA VAL A 70 -4.93 -8.86 -4.00
C VAL A 70 -4.77 -10.22 -4.66
N LEU A 71 -3.54 -10.55 -5.02
CA LEU A 71 -3.12 -11.87 -5.46
C LEU A 71 -2.32 -12.50 -4.32
N ALA A 72 -2.92 -13.46 -3.63
CA ALA A 72 -2.30 -14.13 -2.50
C ALA A 72 -1.88 -15.55 -2.86
N SER A 73 -0.57 -15.76 -2.88
CA SER A 73 0.06 -17.08 -2.96
C SER A 73 0.25 -17.64 -1.54
N THR A 74 0.87 -18.82 -1.41
CA THR A 74 1.17 -19.41 -0.09
C THR A 74 2.20 -18.60 0.69
N GLU A 75 3.19 -18.02 0.00
CA GLU A 75 4.31 -17.30 0.66
C GLU A 75 4.21 -15.78 0.55
N ARG A 76 3.48 -15.28 -0.45
CA ARG A 76 3.53 -13.87 -0.84
C ARG A 76 2.14 -13.33 -1.15
N LEU A 77 1.99 -12.04 -0.92
CA LEU A 77 0.79 -11.27 -1.22
C LEU A 77 1.19 -10.10 -2.12
N ARG A 78 0.62 -10.05 -3.31
CA ARG A 78 0.84 -8.97 -4.29
C ARG A 78 -0.43 -8.15 -4.42
N ILE A 79 -0.29 -6.83 -4.35
CA ILE A 79 -1.39 -5.89 -4.55
C ILE A 79 -1.22 -5.31 -5.94
N VAL A 80 -2.20 -5.54 -6.80
CA VAL A 80 -2.16 -5.20 -8.22
C VAL A 80 -3.32 -4.32 -8.62
N ARG A 81 -3.11 -3.57 -9.70
CA ARG A 81 -4.15 -2.82 -10.40
C ARG A 81 -4.09 -3.18 -11.88
N GLY A 82 -4.96 -4.11 -12.29
CA GLY A 82 -4.89 -4.67 -13.64
C GLY A 82 -3.55 -5.39 -13.85
N PRO A 83 -2.69 -4.96 -14.79
CA PRO A 83 -1.38 -5.57 -15.03
C PRO A 83 -0.25 -5.06 -14.12
N GLU A 84 -0.47 -3.97 -13.37
CA GLU A 84 0.58 -3.30 -12.61
C GLU A 84 0.64 -3.82 -11.17
N VAL A 85 1.83 -4.21 -10.70
CA VAL A 85 2.08 -4.58 -9.30
C VAL A 85 2.43 -3.33 -8.51
N LEU A 86 1.59 -2.98 -7.53
CA LEU A 86 1.74 -1.79 -6.70
C LEU A 86 2.54 -2.06 -5.43
N ALA A 87 2.40 -3.25 -4.86
CA ALA A 87 3.10 -3.65 -3.65
C ALA A 87 3.25 -5.17 -3.58
N GLU A 88 4.33 -5.63 -2.94
CA GLU A 88 4.57 -7.04 -2.66
C GLU A 88 4.97 -7.21 -1.20
N HIS A 89 4.30 -8.13 -0.51
CA HIS A 89 4.51 -8.42 0.91
C HIS A 89 4.66 -9.91 1.15
N PRO A 90 5.42 -10.33 2.18
CA PRO A 90 5.35 -11.70 2.67
C PRO A 90 3.96 -11.96 3.25
N ARG A 91 3.34 -13.09 2.91
CA ARG A 91 2.04 -13.47 3.47
C ARG A 91 2.24 -13.92 4.92
N SER A 92 1.51 -13.29 5.84
CA SER A 92 1.38 -13.78 7.22
C SER A 92 0.01 -14.43 7.43
N TYR A 93 0.02 -15.53 8.18
CA TYR A 93 -1.17 -16.28 8.62
C TYR A 93 -1.53 -16.00 10.09
N ASP A 94 -0.82 -15.08 10.74
CA ASP A 94 -1.16 -14.60 12.07
C ASP A 94 -2.41 -13.72 12.01
N ARG A 95 -2.84 -13.15 13.15
CA ARG A 95 -4.04 -12.31 13.22
C ARG A 95 -3.71 -10.92 13.71
N GLY A 96 -4.22 -9.90 13.02
CA GLY A 96 -4.09 -8.50 13.43
C GLY A 96 -2.67 -7.95 13.30
N LEU A 97 -1.80 -8.60 12.51
CA LEU A 97 -0.50 -8.04 12.18
C LEU A 97 -0.65 -6.95 11.13
N ARG A 98 0.26 -5.98 11.23
CA ARG A 98 0.42 -4.94 10.22
C ARG A 98 1.75 -5.13 9.53
N VAL A 99 1.70 -5.47 8.24
CA VAL A 99 2.87 -5.68 7.40
C VAL A 99 3.09 -4.41 6.60
N GLU A 100 4.05 -3.62 7.06
CA GLU A 100 4.41 -2.32 6.48
C GLU A 100 5.73 -2.43 5.72
N ASP A 101 5.74 -1.89 4.50
CA ASP A 101 6.98 -1.65 3.76
C ASP A 101 7.52 -0.27 4.14
N PRO A 102 8.81 -0.15 4.54
CA PRO A 102 9.43 1.13 4.87
C PRO A 102 9.29 2.18 3.74
N ALA A 103 9.32 1.78 2.47
CA ALA A 103 9.19 2.71 1.34
C ALA A 103 7.81 3.40 1.31
N HIS A 104 6.75 2.69 1.70
CA HIS A 104 5.41 3.29 1.79
C HIS A 104 5.30 4.30 2.92
N LEU A 105 5.98 4.04 4.04
CA LEU A 105 6.00 4.96 5.18
C LEU A 105 6.74 6.25 4.83
N GLU A 106 7.87 6.15 4.15
CA GLU A 106 8.63 7.30 3.66
C GLU A 106 7.80 8.17 2.71
N ALA A 107 7.10 7.56 1.75
CA ALA A 107 6.22 8.27 0.83
C ALA A 107 5.10 9.04 1.56
N ILE A 108 4.55 8.48 2.64
CA ILE A 108 3.54 9.16 3.48
C ILE A 108 4.15 10.37 4.19
N ILE A 109 5.38 10.24 4.71
CA ILE A 109 6.09 11.32 5.40
C ILE A 109 6.39 12.47 4.43
N GLU A 110 6.86 12.16 3.23
CA GLU A 110 7.15 13.14 2.19
C GLU A 110 5.88 13.90 1.79
N GLN A 111 4.80 13.19 1.46
CA GLN A 111 3.52 13.81 1.08
C GLN A 111 2.97 14.71 2.21
N LYS A 112 3.07 14.27 3.47
CA LYS A 112 2.64 15.06 4.63
C LYS A 112 3.48 16.32 4.80
N THR A 113 4.78 16.24 4.55
CA THR A 113 5.71 17.35 4.68
C THR A 113 5.47 18.40 3.59
N ALA A 114 5.33 17.97 2.33
CA ALA A 114 4.96 18.84 1.21
C ALA A 114 3.59 19.52 1.47
N GLY A 115 2.58 18.77 1.91
CA GLY A 115 1.25 19.32 2.20
C GLY A 115 1.24 20.38 3.31
N ARG A 116 2.12 20.26 4.32
CA ARG A 116 2.27 21.30 5.37
C ARG A 116 2.85 22.60 4.80
N GLN A 117 3.87 22.49 3.94
CA GLN A 117 4.50 23.67 3.32
C GLN A 117 3.49 24.43 2.46
N HIS A 118 2.74 23.72 1.61
CA HIS A 118 1.71 24.35 0.77
C HIS A 118 0.61 25.04 1.59
N ARG A 119 0.09 24.39 2.64
CA ARG A 119 -0.94 25.00 3.50
C ARG A 119 -0.48 26.27 4.20
N ALA A 120 0.78 26.34 4.62
CA ALA A 120 1.30 27.52 5.30
C ALA A 120 1.38 28.71 4.33
N THR A 121 1.89 28.47 3.13
CA THR A 121 1.95 29.46 2.04
C THR A 121 0.56 29.89 1.60
N GLU A 122 -0.35 28.93 1.34
CA GLU A 122 -1.73 29.19 0.91
C GLU A 122 -2.53 29.98 1.95
N ARG A 123 -2.34 29.69 3.24
CA ARG A 123 -2.98 30.45 4.32
C ARG A 123 -2.48 31.89 4.38
N LEU A 124 -1.18 32.11 4.18
CA LEU A 124 -0.58 33.45 4.19
C LEU A 124 -1.08 34.29 3.00
N THR A 125 -1.11 33.71 1.79
CA THR A 125 -1.62 34.40 0.60
C THR A 125 -3.11 34.69 0.69
N THR A 126 -3.90 33.79 1.27
CA THR A 126 -5.36 34.00 1.48
C THR A 126 -5.62 35.15 2.45
N LEU A 127 -4.87 35.23 3.56
CA LEU A 127 -5.07 36.28 4.57
C LEU A 127 -4.45 37.62 4.16
N VAL A 128 -3.32 37.59 3.45
CA VAL A 128 -2.56 38.78 3.04
C VAL A 128 -2.14 38.60 1.58
N PRO A 129 -2.99 38.95 0.60
CA PRO A 129 -2.69 38.75 -0.82
C PRO A 129 -1.40 39.44 -1.29
N SER A 130 -1.03 40.57 -0.69
CA SER A 130 0.23 41.28 -0.99
C SER A 130 1.51 40.49 -0.65
N SER A 131 1.40 39.41 0.12
CA SER A 131 2.53 38.55 0.48
C SER A 131 3.01 37.64 -0.67
N GLU A 132 2.23 37.49 -1.74
CA GLU A 132 2.55 36.60 -2.86
C GLU A 132 3.87 36.99 -3.56
N ALA A 133 4.04 38.27 -3.86
CA ALA A 133 5.27 38.77 -4.48
C ALA A 133 6.51 38.52 -3.61
N PHE A 134 6.36 38.61 -2.28
CA PHE A 134 7.43 38.29 -1.35
C PHE A 134 7.77 36.79 -1.37
N LEU A 135 6.77 35.91 -1.34
CA LEU A 135 6.97 34.46 -1.38
C LEU A 135 7.65 34.00 -2.68
N ILE A 136 7.27 34.55 -3.82
CA ILE A 136 7.91 34.26 -5.11
C ILE A 136 9.39 34.64 -5.06
N ARG A 137 9.72 35.84 -4.56
CA ARG A 137 11.12 36.30 -4.46
C ARG A 137 11.94 35.49 -3.46
N CYS A 138 11.33 34.99 -2.40
CA CYS A 138 11.96 34.08 -1.45
C CYS A 138 12.23 32.70 -2.09
N ALA A 139 11.30 32.19 -2.90
CA ALA A 139 11.48 30.95 -3.64
C ALA A 139 12.62 31.06 -4.67
N GLU A 140 12.68 32.15 -5.45
CA GLU A 140 13.75 32.44 -6.41
C GLU A 140 15.14 32.47 -5.75
N ARG A 141 15.22 32.89 -4.48
CA ARG A 141 16.46 32.95 -3.69
C ARG A 141 16.80 31.63 -2.99
N GLY A 142 16.01 30.57 -3.18
CA GLY A 142 16.19 29.29 -2.52
C GLY A 142 15.94 29.31 -1.01
N GLN A 143 15.18 30.28 -0.50
CA GLN A 143 14.85 30.36 0.92
C GLN A 143 13.77 29.34 1.31
N ASN A 144 13.84 28.83 2.54
CA ASN A 144 12.88 27.84 3.04
C ASN A 144 11.54 28.51 3.42
N LEU A 145 10.58 28.47 2.49
CA LEU A 145 9.23 29.03 2.64
C LEU A 145 8.49 28.50 3.88
N GLY A 146 8.70 27.24 4.24
CA GLY A 146 8.08 26.62 5.41
C GLY A 146 8.55 27.26 6.73
N SER A 147 9.82 27.64 6.83
CA SER A 147 10.36 28.35 7.99
C SER A 147 9.87 29.79 8.09
N MET A 148 9.66 30.45 6.95
CA MET A 148 9.27 31.86 6.88
C MET A 148 7.78 32.08 7.13
N THR A 149 6.96 31.11 6.75
CA THR A 149 5.50 31.11 6.98
C THR A 149 5.12 30.44 8.30
N ALA A 150 6.10 29.91 9.05
CA ALA A 150 5.85 29.34 10.36
C ALA A 150 5.36 30.42 11.33
N PRO A 151 4.32 30.13 12.15
CA PRO A 151 3.87 31.08 13.15
C PRO A 151 5.03 31.40 14.10
N ARG A 152 5.30 32.70 14.28
CA ARG A 152 6.29 33.17 15.25
C ARG A 152 5.85 32.69 16.62
N ARG A 153 6.66 31.85 17.28
CA ARG A 153 6.42 31.49 18.67
C ARG A 153 6.50 32.76 19.52
N PRO A 154 5.51 33.03 20.38
CA PRO A 154 5.58 34.17 21.28
C PRO A 154 6.80 34.01 22.20
N THR A 155 7.47 35.12 22.45
CA THR A 155 8.60 35.14 23.38
C THR A 155 8.10 34.93 24.81
N ARG A 156 8.96 34.41 25.70
CA ARG A 156 8.61 34.19 27.12
C ARG A 156 8.04 35.44 27.79
N ALA A 157 8.51 36.63 27.40
CA ALA A 157 8.02 37.90 27.92
C ALA A 157 6.57 38.20 27.47
N GLU A 158 6.21 37.90 26.22
CA GLU A 158 4.86 38.13 25.67
C GLU A 158 3.82 37.14 26.24
N ALA A 159 4.25 35.90 26.54
CA ALA A 159 3.37 34.88 27.13
C ALA A 159 2.93 35.22 28.57
N HIS A 160 3.78 35.90 29.35
CA HIS A 160 3.41 36.37 30.70
C HIS A 160 2.43 37.56 30.64
N ALA A 161 2.55 38.45 29.64
CA ALA A 161 1.67 39.61 29.49
C ALA A 161 0.23 39.24 29.07
N SER A 162 0.04 38.17 28.27
CA SER A 162 -1.30 37.70 27.91
C SER A 162 -2.03 37.00 29.06
N ALA A 163 -1.30 36.44 30.04
CA ALA A 163 -1.89 35.80 31.22
C ALA A 163 -2.45 36.82 32.23
N SER A 164 -1.87 38.02 32.31
CA SER A 164 -2.37 39.10 33.18
C SER A 164 -3.58 39.85 32.61
N ALA A 165 -3.86 39.75 31.31
CA ALA A 165 -4.95 40.49 30.65
C ALA A 165 -6.31 39.76 30.68
N GLY A 166 -6.36 38.49 31.11
CA GLY A 166 -7.59 37.68 31.17
C GLY A 166 -8.26 37.61 32.54
N ALA A 167 -7.83 38.42 33.51
CA ALA A 167 -8.30 38.39 34.90
C ALA A 167 -9.08 39.65 35.33
N ALA A 168 -9.60 40.43 34.38
CA ALA A 168 -10.43 41.61 34.64
C ALA A 168 -11.79 41.47 33.95
#